data_AF-A0A2U8HIY5-F1
#
_entry.id   AF-A0A2U8HIY5-F1
#
_cell.length_a   1.000
_cell.length_b   1.000
_cell.length_c   1.000
_cell.angle_alpha   90.00
_cell.angle_beta   90.00
_cell.angle_gamma   90.00
#
_symmetry.space_group_name_H-M   'P 1'
#
loop_
_entity.id
_entity.type
_entity.pdbx_description
1 polymer ?
#
loop_
_entity_poly.entity_id
_entity_poly.type
_entity_poly.pdbx_seq_one_letter_code
_entity_poly.pdbx_strand_id
1 'polypeptide(L)'
;MQREATQPSEPVDYFAEARARVDGHVASTFSLAGSARLHRRALGLDVLCAPLNVVLAPLHALLSLVALLLRMVRLRRAAGLLGYVHLILPTRTARAVEEGLLEHVFALPAGPGRSIAGRFAEAPPLRADASLSEDETRRRAERAATTIKTYTGTRSAVAEITTALLTICFGAWLFHRLTPGMLSLAPALADTYALDAAIGNFPLGRGLGGLWYGAFPVGAAPLAIVTVALMLIVTAAIVTAFAGILADPVQTRLGVHQARLRRLVTAVERDMTGSDTAPFAAREHLYARVFDIADIAGGLFRHFR
;
A
#
# COMPACT_ATOMS: atom_id res chain seq x y z
N MET A 1 -36.03 -43.06 31.20
CA MET A 1 -35.52 -41.68 31.03
C MET A 1 -34.42 -41.72 30.00
N GLN A 2 -34.77 -41.36 28.77
CA GLN A 2 -33.90 -41.41 27.59
C GLN A 2 -32.82 -40.33 27.70
N ARG A 3 -31.57 -40.72 27.44
CA ARG A 3 -30.46 -39.82 27.20
C ARG A 3 -30.74 -39.08 25.89
N GLU A 4 -30.91 -37.77 25.95
CA GLU A 4 -30.84 -36.91 24.76
C GLU A 4 -29.45 -37.09 24.15
N ALA A 5 -29.42 -37.76 23.00
CA ALA A 5 -28.24 -37.82 22.16
C ALA A 5 -28.03 -36.42 21.58
N THR A 6 -26.99 -35.73 22.05
CA THR A 6 -26.44 -34.56 21.39
C THR A 6 -26.07 -34.97 19.97
N GLN A 7 -26.86 -34.51 18.99
CA GLN A 7 -26.57 -34.71 17.58
C GLN A 7 -25.16 -34.18 17.28
N PRO A 8 -24.34 -34.89 16.47
CA PRO A 8 -23.07 -34.33 16.00
C PRO A 8 -23.39 -33.09 15.17
N SER A 9 -22.88 -31.94 15.60
CA SER A 9 -22.91 -30.68 14.86
C SER A 9 -22.49 -30.93 13.40
N GLU A 10 -23.31 -30.48 12.45
CA GLU A 10 -22.97 -30.48 11.02
C GLU A 10 -21.52 -29.98 10.81
N PRO A 11 -20.79 -30.51 9.82
CA PRO A 11 -19.45 -30.02 9.52
C PRO A 11 -19.56 -28.54 9.14
N VAL A 12 -19.26 -27.66 10.09
CA VAL A 12 -19.36 -26.23 9.90
C VAL A 12 -18.40 -25.84 8.78
N ASP A 13 -18.92 -25.18 7.75
CA ASP A 13 -18.12 -24.68 6.65
C ASP A 13 -17.10 -23.65 7.18
N TYR A 14 -15.83 -24.04 7.18
CA TYR A 14 -14.70 -23.23 7.61
C TYR A 14 -14.71 -21.81 7.00
N PHE A 15 -15.14 -21.67 5.73
CA PHE A 15 -15.19 -20.37 5.08
C PHE A 15 -16.43 -19.56 5.45
N ALA A 16 -17.54 -20.20 5.82
CA ALA A 16 -18.68 -19.53 6.43
C ALA A 16 -18.32 -18.93 7.79
N GLU A 17 -17.59 -19.67 8.63
CA GLU A 17 -17.07 -19.14 9.90
C GLU A 17 -16.07 -17.99 9.67
N ALA A 18 -15.15 -18.15 8.70
CA ALA A 18 -14.20 -17.10 8.38
C ALA A 18 -14.91 -15.80 7.95
N ARG A 19 -16.00 -15.89 7.17
CA ARG A 19 -16.85 -14.75 6.81
C ARG A 19 -17.54 -14.14 8.04
N ALA A 20 -18.02 -14.96 8.98
CA ALA A 20 -18.67 -14.48 10.20
C ALA A 20 -17.71 -13.72 11.13
N ARG A 21 -16.42 -14.09 11.14
CA ARG A 21 -15.39 -13.38 11.92
C ARG A 21 -14.98 -12.03 11.35
N VAL A 22 -15.30 -11.73 10.08
CA VAL A 22 -14.89 -10.49 9.40
C VAL A 22 -15.33 -9.25 10.18
N ASP A 23 -16.61 -9.16 10.57
CA ASP A 23 -17.12 -7.93 11.18
C ASP A 23 -16.49 -7.67 12.57
N GLY A 24 -16.27 -8.72 13.36
CA GLY A 24 -15.57 -8.62 14.65
C GLY A 24 -14.09 -8.26 14.50
N HIS A 25 -13.42 -8.83 13.50
CA HIS A 25 -12.03 -8.47 13.19
C HIS A 25 -11.92 -7.01 12.73
N VAL A 26 -12.84 -6.56 11.88
CA VAL A 26 -12.85 -5.19 11.37
C VAL A 26 -13.09 -4.18 12.49
N ALA A 27 -14.08 -4.42 13.36
CA ALA A 27 -14.37 -3.52 14.49
C ALA A 27 -13.19 -3.40 15.47
N SER A 28 -12.48 -4.49 15.73
CA SER A 28 -11.35 -4.52 16.68
C SER A 28 -10.06 -3.94 16.08
N THR A 29 -9.77 -4.20 14.80
CA THR A 29 -8.48 -3.91 14.18
C THR A 29 -8.49 -2.60 13.39
N PHE A 30 -9.61 -2.23 12.76
CA PHE A 30 -9.71 -1.09 11.84
C PHE A 30 -10.58 0.06 12.36
N SER A 31 -11.06 -0.02 13.61
CA SER A 31 -11.58 1.16 14.32
C SER A 31 -10.48 2.21 14.51
N LEU A 32 -10.86 3.44 14.85
CA LEU A 32 -9.88 4.53 15.05
C LEU A 32 -8.82 4.16 16.11
N ALA A 33 -9.24 3.53 17.22
CA ALA A 33 -8.33 3.03 18.25
C ALA A 33 -7.56 1.76 17.81
N GLY A 34 -8.18 0.89 17.01
CA GLY A 34 -7.55 -0.31 16.43
C GLY A 34 -6.44 0.04 15.44
N SER A 35 -6.75 0.90 14.46
CA SER A 35 -5.82 1.38 13.45
C SER A 35 -4.69 2.19 14.10
N ALA A 36 -5.01 3.09 15.04
CA ALA A 36 -3.97 3.77 15.81
C ALA A 36 -3.04 2.80 16.57
N ARG A 37 -3.55 1.70 17.13
CA ARG A 37 -2.73 0.68 17.81
C ARG A 37 -1.86 -0.11 16.84
N LEU A 38 -2.40 -0.43 15.66
CA LEU A 38 -1.68 -1.08 14.56
C LEU A 38 -0.49 -0.21 14.12
N HIS A 39 -0.72 1.08 13.91
CA HIS A 39 0.30 2.05 13.54
C HIS A 39 1.23 2.42 14.70
N ARG A 40 0.77 2.38 15.96
CA ARG A 40 1.64 2.61 17.14
C ARG A 40 2.72 1.53 17.28
N ARG A 41 2.42 0.27 16.90
CA ARG A 41 3.43 -0.79 16.82
C ARG A 41 4.43 -0.59 15.66
N ALA A 42 4.06 0.23 14.68
CA ALA A 42 4.93 0.66 13.59
C ALA A 42 5.73 1.94 13.91
N LEU A 43 5.48 2.63 15.04
CA LEU A 43 6.32 3.73 15.50
C LEU A 43 7.70 3.17 15.91
N GLY A 44 8.68 3.34 15.02
CA GLY A 44 10.04 2.83 15.13
C GLY A 44 10.74 2.94 13.77
N LEU A 45 11.70 2.05 13.50
CA LEU A 45 12.40 1.99 12.20
C LEU A 45 11.46 1.86 10.98
N ASP A 46 10.22 1.40 11.18
CA ASP A 46 9.21 1.25 10.10
C ASP A 46 8.76 2.60 9.52
N VAL A 47 8.85 3.70 10.28
CA VAL A 47 8.57 5.06 9.78
C VAL A 47 9.54 5.44 8.66
N LEU A 48 10.78 4.96 8.72
CA LEU A 48 11.79 5.19 7.70
C LEU A 48 11.67 4.22 6.52
N CYS A 49 11.03 3.07 6.72
CA CYS A 49 10.80 2.10 5.64
C CYS A 49 9.94 2.69 4.52
N ALA A 50 8.95 3.53 4.83
CA ALA A 50 8.11 4.15 3.81
C ALA A 50 8.88 5.14 2.90
N PRO A 51 9.63 6.15 3.43
CA PRO A 51 10.52 6.98 2.62
C PRO A 51 11.58 6.17 1.87
N LEU A 52 12.19 5.18 2.52
CA LEU A 52 13.20 4.35 1.90
C LEU A 52 12.62 3.54 0.74
N ASN A 53 11.42 2.98 0.89
CA ASN A 53 10.70 2.30 -0.19
C ASN A 53 10.39 3.24 -1.35
N VAL A 54 10.06 4.51 -1.10
CA VAL A 54 9.83 5.49 -2.17
C VAL A 54 11.11 5.77 -2.96
N VAL A 55 12.29 5.79 -2.31
CA VAL A 55 13.58 5.91 -3.01
C VAL A 55 13.95 4.61 -3.74
N LEU A 56 13.69 3.46 -3.13
CA LEU A 56 14.04 2.14 -3.66
C LEU A 56 13.08 1.67 -4.77
N ALA A 57 11.84 2.15 -4.82
CA ALA A 57 10.84 1.73 -5.79
C ALA A 57 11.23 2.08 -7.25
N PRO A 58 11.67 3.31 -7.58
CA PRO A 58 12.19 3.62 -8.91
C PRO A 58 13.39 2.77 -9.29
N LEU A 59 14.31 2.50 -8.35
CA LEU A 59 15.47 1.64 -8.57
C LEU A 59 15.02 0.19 -8.87
N HIS A 60 14.07 -0.33 -8.10
CA HIS A 60 13.51 -1.66 -8.33
C HIS A 60 12.77 -1.75 -9.68
N ALA A 61 12.02 -0.71 -10.06
CA ALA A 61 11.34 -0.63 -11.35
C ALA A 61 12.36 -0.63 -12.51
N LEU A 62 13.46 0.10 -12.37
CA LEU A 62 14.55 0.11 -13.34
C LEU A 62 15.20 -1.28 -13.46
N LEU A 63 15.52 -1.93 -12.34
CA LEU A 63 16.03 -3.32 -12.35
C LEU A 63 15.04 -4.27 -13.02
N SER A 64 13.74 -4.11 -12.76
CA SER A 64 12.68 -4.93 -13.35
C SER A 64 12.57 -4.71 -14.86
N LEU A 65 12.73 -3.46 -15.34
CA LEU A 65 12.77 -3.14 -16.75
C LEU A 65 14.01 -3.76 -17.42
N VAL A 66 15.18 -3.67 -16.79
CA VAL A 66 16.41 -4.32 -17.29
C VAL A 66 16.23 -5.83 -17.35
N ALA A 67 15.63 -6.45 -16.33
CA ALA A 67 15.31 -7.88 -16.34
C ALA A 67 14.35 -8.25 -17.48
N LEU A 68 13.35 -7.41 -17.76
CA LEU A 68 12.44 -7.60 -18.89
C LEU A 68 13.16 -7.54 -20.23
N LEU A 69 14.02 -6.53 -20.43
CA LEU A 69 14.83 -6.40 -21.64
C LEU A 69 15.78 -7.60 -21.81
N LEU A 70 16.41 -8.07 -20.73
CA LEU A 70 17.24 -9.28 -20.75
C LEU A 70 16.43 -10.54 -21.11
N ARG A 71 15.16 -10.64 -20.67
CA ARG A 71 14.26 -11.72 -21.10
C ARG A 71 13.94 -11.64 -22.59
N MET A 72 13.72 -10.44 -23.12
CA MET A 72 13.46 -10.23 -24.55
C MET A 72 14.67 -10.66 -25.40
N VAL A 73 15.89 -10.41 -24.92
CA VAL A 73 17.15 -10.83 -25.58
C VAL A 73 17.53 -12.29 -25.22
N ARG A 74 16.61 -13.07 -24.64
CA ARG A 74 16.77 -14.50 -24.27
C ARG A 74 17.88 -14.80 -23.23
N LEU A 75 18.37 -13.79 -22.51
CA LEU A 75 19.35 -13.93 -21.42
C LEU A 75 18.66 -14.34 -20.09
N ARG A 76 18.04 -15.53 -20.10
CA ARG A 76 17.16 -16.03 -19.02
C ARG A 76 17.85 -16.16 -17.66
N ARG A 77 19.16 -16.48 -17.64
CA ARG A 77 19.94 -16.62 -16.39
C ARG A 77 20.18 -15.26 -15.71
N ALA A 78 20.55 -14.24 -16.50
CA ALA A 78 20.77 -12.87 -15.99
C ALA A 78 19.46 -12.22 -15.53
N ALA A 79 18.38 -12.42 -16.30
CA ALA A 79 17.05 -11.98 -15.87
C ALA A 79 16.55 -12.70 -14.61
N GLY A 80 16.91 -13.97 -14.43
CA GLY A 80 16.65 -14.72 -13.21
C GLY A 80 17.35 -14.10 -12.00
N LEU A 81 18.66 -13.83 -12.13
CA LEU A 81 19.47 -13.17 -11.10
C LEU A 81 18.92 -11.80 -10.68
N LEU A 82 18.56 -10.94 -11.63
CA LEU A 82 17.95 -9.64 -11.33
C LEU A 82 16.55 -9.77 -10.71
N GLY A 83 15.80 -10.80 -11.07
CA GLY A 83 14.48 -11.08 -10.49
C GLY A 83 14.51 -11.40 -8.99
N TYR A 84 15.64 -11.84 -8.45
CA TYR A 84 15.81 -12.07 -7.00
C TYR A 84 16.06 -10.79 -6.19
N VAL A 85 16.34 -9.66 -6.86
CA VAL A 85 16.65 -8.39 -6.19
C VAL A 85 15.37 -7.63 -5.88
N HIS A 86 14.75 -8.00 -4.76
CA HIS A 86 13.61 -7.27 -4.19
C HIS A 86 14.12 -6.19 -3.22
N LEU A 87 14.14 -4.95 -3.68
CA LEU A 87 14.60 -3.80 -2.87
C LEU A 87 13.48 -3.22 -1.98
N ILE A 88 12.23 -3.62 -2.18
CA ILE A 88 11.10 -3.12 -1.38
C ILE A 88 11.11 -3.81 -0.01
N LEU A 89 11.25 -3.02 1.05
CA LEU A 89 11.17 -3.52 2.42
C LEU A 89 9.70 -3.79 2.80
N PRO A 90 9.36 -5.01 3.24
CA PRO A 90 8.03 -5.29 3.77
C PRO A 90 7.82 -4.50 5.06
N THR A 91 6.74 -3.71 5.12
CA THR A 91 6.41 -2.93 6.32
C THR A 91 5.91 -3.84 7.44
N ARG A 92 6.20 -3.50 8.70
CA ARG A 92 5.68 -4.25 9.85
C ARG A 92 4.17 -4.16 9.93
N THR A 93 3.60 -3.06 9.47
CA THR A 93 2.15 -2.87 9.35
C THR A 93 1.52 -3.93 8.43
N ALA A 94 2.11 -4.18 7.27
CA ALA A 94 1.65 -5.23 6.35
C ALA A 94 1.65 -6.61 7.02
N ARG A 95 2.75 -6.96 7.69
CA ARG A 95 2.87 -8.24 8.42
C ARG A 95 1.86 -8.36 9.54
N ALA A 96 1.63 -7.30 10.31
CA ALA A 96 0.66 -7.31 11.40
C ALA A 96 -0.79 -7.50 10.91
N VAL A 97 -1.11 -6.96 9.72
CA VAL A 97 -2.40 -7.21 9.07
C VAL A 97 -2.51 -8.64 8.60
N GLU A 98 -1.48 -9.17 7.93
CA GLU A 98 -1.43 -10.57 7.49
C GLU A 98 -1.58 -11.53 8.68
N GLU A 99 -0.85 -11.30 9.77
CA GLU A 99 -0.96 -12.06 11.01
C GLU A 99 -2.36 -11.96 11.62
N GLY A 100 -2.91 -10.75 11.70
CA GLY A 100 -4.26 -10.51 12.19
C GLY A 100 -5.33 -11.26 11.40
N LEU A 101 -5.21 -11.28 10.07
CA LEU A 101 -6.10 -12.04 9.19
C LEU A 101 -5.99 -13.55 9.43
N LEU A 102 -4.77 -14.07 9.48
CA LEU A 102 -4.55 -15.49 9.67
C LEU A 102 -5.10 -15.96 11.03
N GLU A 103 -4.84 -15.20 12.09
CA GLU A 103 -5.28 -15.55 13.45
C GLU A 103 -6.77 -15.31 13.69
N HIS A 104 -7.30 -14.15 13.32
CA HIS A 104 -8.64 -13.74 13.75
C HIS A 104 -9.72 -14.02 12.69
N VAL A 105 -9.38 -14.04 11.40
CA VAL A 105 -10.34 -14.33 10.33
C VAL A 105 -10.29 -15.81 9.98
N PHE A 106 -9.10 -16.34 9.71
CA PHE A 106 -8.93 -17.74 9.30
C PHE A 106 -8.71 -18.71 10.47
N ALA A 107 -8.60 -18.23 11.72
CA ALA A 107 -8.38 -19.07 12.91
C ALA A 107 -7.17 -20.01 12.80
N LEU A 108 -6.16 -19.59 12.03
CA LEU A 108 -4.88 -20.28 11.92
C LEU A 108 -3.98 -19.77 13.04
N PRO A 109 -3.49 -20.60 13.96
CA PRO A 109 -2.63 -20.14 15.05
C PRO A 109 -1.28 -19.64 14.52
N ALA A 110 -0.65 -18.71 15.25
CA ALA A 110 0.72 -18.31 14.99
C ALA A 110 1.68 -19.48 15.32
N GLY A 111 2.76 -19.63 14.55
CA GLY A 111 3.78 -20.64 14.78
C GLY A 111 5.17 -20.08 14.48
N PRO A 112 6.19 -20.37 15.31
CA PRO A 112 7.53 -19.82 15.12
C PRO A 112 8.08 -20.23 13.75
N GLY A 113 8.45 -19.24 12.94
CA GLY A 113 9.05 -19.44 11.61
C GLY A 113 8.12 -20.01 10.54
N ARG A 114 6.83 -20.21 10.80
CA ARG A 114 5.90 -20.76 9.80
C ARG A 114 5.55 -19.72 8.75
N SER A 115 5.71 -20.09 7.47
CA SER A 115 5.25 -19.27 6.36
C SER A 115 3.72 -19.23 6.33
N ILE A 116 3.16 -18.19 5.69
CA ILE A 116 1.71 -18.07 5.46
C ILE A 116 1.17 -19.32 4.74
N ALA A 117 1.89 -19.80 3.72
CA ALA A 117 1.54 -21.01 3.01
C ALA A 117 1.57 -22.24 3.92
N GLY A 118 2.57 -22.38 4.79
CA GLY A 118 2.62 -23.49 5.75
C GLY A 118 1.41 -23.51 6.69
N ARG A 119 0.93 -22.35 7.13
CA ARG A 119 -0.29 -22.25 7.95
C ARG A 119 -1.54 -22.63 7.18
N PHE A 120 -1.66 -22.23 5.90
CA PHE A 120 -2.78 -22.65 5.06
C PHE A 120 -2.75 -24.14 4.72
N ALA A 121 -1.57 -24.75 4.57
CA ALA A 121 -1.45 -26.19 4.32
C ALA A 121 -2.02 -27.04 5.47
N GLU A 122 -1.94 -26.53 6.71
CA GLU A 122 -2.51 -27.17 7.91
C GLU A 122 -3.99 -26.82 8.15
N ALA A 123 -4.57 -25.93 7.34
CA ALA A 123 -5.95 -25.48 7.51
C ALA A 123 -6.95 -26.64 7.34
N PRO A 124 -8.09 -26.65 8.06
CA PRO A 124 -9.05 -27.75 8.01
C PRO A 124 -9.46 -28.20 6.59
N PRO A 125 -9.72 -27.28 5.62
CA PRO A 125 -10.12 -27.70 4.27
C PRO A 125 -9.06 -28.51 3.51
N LEU A 126 -7.77 -28.21 3.69
CA LEU A 126 -6.68 -28.94 3.01
C LEU A 126 -6.23 -30.15 3.82
N ARG A 127 -6.24 -30.08 5.15
CA ARG A 127 -5.85 -31.18 6.04
C ARG A 127 -6.86 -32.33 6.03
N ALA A 128 -8.15 -32.02 5.93
CA ALA A 128 -9.21 -33.03 5.96
C ALA A 128 -9.39 -33.74 4.62
N ASP A 129 -8.91 -33.15 3.52
CA ASP A 129 -9.02 -33.74 2.19
C ASP A 129 -7.86 -34.71 1.93
N ALA A 130 -8.05 -35.96 2.33
CA ALA A 130 -7.08 -37.04 2.13
C ALA A 130 -6.87 -37.42 0.65
N SER A 131 -7.67 -36.87 -0.28
CA SER A 131 -7.52 -37.12 -1.72
C SER A 131 -6.46 -36.25 -2.38
N LEU A 132 -6.02 -35.17 -1.72
CA LEU A 132 -5.02 -34.26 -2.25
C LEU A 132 -3.61 -34.84 -2.09
N SER A 133 -2.86 -34.85 -3.19
CA SER A 133 -1.41 -35.04 -3.14
C SER A 133 -0.74 -33.91 -2.35
N GLU A 134 0.37 -34.20 -1.66
CA GLU A 134 1.15 -33.21 -0.92
C GLU A 134 1.53 -31.99 -1.78
N ASP A 135 1.84 -32.22 -3.06
CA ASP A 135 2.20 -31.14 -3.98
C ASP A 135 1.01 -30.25 -4.34
N GLU A 136 -0.20 -30.80 -4.43
CA GLU A 136 -1.41 -30.01 -4.70
C GLU A 136 -1.80 -29.20 -3.47
N THR A 137 -1.72 -29.80 -2.28
CA THR A 137 -1.90 -29.09 -1.00
C THR A 137 -0.95 -27.90 -0.89
N ARG A 138 0.34 -28.10 -1.24
CA ARG A 138 1.33 -27.03 -1.24
C ARG A 138 0.97 -25.92 -2.22
N ARG A 139 0.61 -26.26 -3.46
CA ARG A 139 0.23 -25.28 -4.51
C ARG A 139 -1.00 -24.46 -4.12
N ARG A 140 -2.02 -25.08 -3.53
CA ARG A 140 -3.23 -24.39 -3.08
C ARG A 140 -2.97 -23.46 -1.90
N ALA A 141 -2.15 -23.92 -0.95
CA ALA A 141 -1.72 -23.09 0.16
C ALA A 141 -0.85 -21.89 -0.27
N GLU A 142 0.02 -22.07 -1.27
CA GLU A 142 0.80 -20.99 -1.88
C GLU A 142 -0.08 -19.96 -2.62
N ARG A 143 -1.12 -20.42 -3.32
CA ARG A 143 -2.13 -19.54 -3.96
C ARG A 143 -2.86 -18.71 -2.92
N ALA A 144 -3.40 -19.33 -1.87
CA ALA A 144 -4.02 -18.64 -0.75
C ALA A 144 -3.10 -17.62 -0.08
N ALA A 145 -1.83 -17.99 0.17
CA ALA A 145 -0.83 -17.09 0.73
C ALA A 145 -0.52 -15.90 -0.19
N THR A 146 -0.50 -16.12 -1.51
CA THR A 146 -0.32 -15.05 -2.50
C THR A 146 -1.50 -14.08 -2.47
N THR A 147 -2.73 -14.60 -2.39
CA THR A 147 -3.95 -13.80 -2.29
C THR A 147 -3.98 -12.90 -1.04
N ILE A 148 -3.54 -13.40 0.12
CA ILE A 148 -3.36 -12.58 1.34
C ILE A 148 -2.36 -11.44 1.09
N LYS A 149 -1.19 -11.73 0.51
CA LYS A 149 -0.17 -10.72 0.22
C LYS A 149 -0.67 -9.66 -0.78
N THR A 150 -1.42 -10.08 -1.80
CA THR A 150 -2.02 -9.17 -2.78
C THR A 150 -3.00 -8.19 -2.12
N TYR A 151 -3.84 -8.66 -1.19
CA TYR A 151 -4.76 -7.80 -0.44
C TYR A 151 -4.02 -6.74 0.40
N THR A 152 -2.93 -7.12 1.07
CA THR A 152 -2.13 -6.17 1.83
C THR A 152 -1.48 -5.12 0.92
N GLY A 153 -1.07 -5.51 -0.29
CA GLY A 153 -0.58 -4.58 -1.32
C GLY A 153 -1.65 -3.58 -1.77
N THR A 154 -2.90 -4.00 -1.95
CA THR A 154 -3.98 -3.08 -2.37
C THR A 154 -4.47 -2.15 -1.26
N ARG A 155 -4.24 -2.49 0.01
CA ARG A 155 -4.37 -1.53 1.12
C ARG A 155 -3.39 -0.35 1.00
N SER A 156 -2.18 -0.56 0.46
CA SER A 156 -1.22 0.52 0.19
C SER A 156 -1.81 1.54 -0.80
N ALA A 157 -2.46 1.07 -1.86
CA ALA A 157 -3.08 1.95 -2.86
C ALA A 157 -4.14 2.88 -2.26
N VAL A 158 -4.91 2.40 -1.26
CA VAL A 158 -5.85 3.24 -0.52
C VAL A 158 -5.14 4.36 0.25
N ALA A 159 -4.03 4.04 0.90
CA ALA A 159 -3.23 5.02 1.64
C ALA A 159 -2.61 6.06 0.70
N GLU A 160 -2.19 5.64 -0.49
CA GLU A 160 -1.70 6.53 -1.56
C GLU A 160 -2.81 7.47 -2.04
N ILE A 161 -4.02 6.97 -2.34
CA ILE A 161 -5.17 7.81 -2.71
C ILE A 161 -5.47 8.83 -1.62
N THR A 162 -5.48 8.40 -0.36
CA THR A 162 -5.73 9.28 0.78
C THR A 162 -4.68 10.40 0.85
N THR A 163 -3.41 10.06 0.63
CA THR A 163 -2.31 11.03 0.64
C THR A 163 -2.36 11.98 -0.55
N ALA A 164 -2.73 11.49 -1.73
CA ALA A 164 -2.96 12.31 -2.92
C ALA A 164 -4.08 13.33 -2.66
N LEU A 165 -5.21 12.90 -2.08
CA LEU A 165 -6.30 13.80 -1.70
C LEU A 165 -5.85 14.86 -0.68
N LEU A 166 -5.11 14.45 0.37
CA LEU A 166 -4.55 15.40 1.35
C LEU A 166 -3.62 16.42 0.67
N THR A 167 -2.81 15.97 -0.29
CA THR A 167 -1.89 16.82 -1.06
C THR A 167 -2.66 17.83 -1.91
N ILE A 168 -3.72 17.39 -2.59
CA ILE A 168 -4.58 18.28 -3.38
C ILE A 168 -5.26 19.32 -2.47
N CYS A 169 -5.82 18.89 -1.33
CA CYS A 169 -6.43 19.81 -0.36
C CYS A 169 -5.41 20.81 0.19
N PHE A 170 -4.19 20.37 0.51
CA PHE A 170 -3.13 21.23 0.98
C PHE A 170 -2.70 22.25 -0.09
N GLY A 171 -2.50 21.79 -1.33
CA GLY A 171 -2.18 22.66 -2.47
C GLY A 171 -3.27 23.71 -2.74
N ALA A 172 -4.54 23.29 -2.72
CA ALA A 172 -5.68 24.20 -2.86
C ALA A 172 -5.76 25.23 -1.72
N TRP A 173 -5.47 24.83 -0.49
CA TRP A 173 -5.45 25.73 0.65
C TRP A 173 -4.31 26.75 0.56
N LEU A 174 -3.10 26.30 0.23
CA LEU A 174 -1.90 27.14 0.24
C LEU A 174 -1.79 28.06 -0.99
N PHE A 175 -2.17 27.56 -2.17
CA PHE A 175 -1.99 28.27 -3.45
C PHE A 175 -3.28 28.73 -4.10
N HIS A 176 -4.43 28.47 -3.48
CA HIS A 176 -5.76 28.74 -4.05
C HIS A 176 -5.95 28.13 -5.45
N ARG A 177 -5.22 27.04 -5.74
CA ARG A 177 -5.27 26.29 -7.00
C ARG A 177 -5.12 24.81 -6.75
N LEU A 178 -5.83 23.99 -7.53
CA LEU A 178 -5.67 22.55 -7.51
C LEU A 178 -4.32 22.20 -8.15
N THR A 179 -3.35 21.80 -7.35
CA THR A 179 -2.05 21.27 -7.81
C THR A 179 -2.08 19.75 -7.78
N PRO A 180 -2.15 19.08 -8.95
CA PRO A 180 -2.09 17.63 -9.01
C PRO A 180 -0.65 17.17 -8.69
N GLY A 181 -0.45 16.70 -7.46
CA GLY A 181 0.75 16.00 -7.03
C GLY A 181 1.92 16.88 -6.53
N MET A 182 2.85 16.21 -5.84
CA MET A 182 4.03 16.84 -5.20
C MET A 182 4.98 17.49 -6.20
N LEU A 183 5.13 16.92 -7.40
CA LEU A 183 5.99 17.46 -8.46
C LEU A 183 5.46 18.79 -9.01
N SER A 184 4.14 18.98 -8.99
CA SER A 184 3.51 20.24 -9.40
C SER A 184 3.59 21.32 -8.32
N LEU A 185 3.67 20.91 -7.05
CA LEU A 185 3.76 21.79 -5.90
C LEU A 185 5.18 22.34 -5.68
N ALA A 186 6.19 21.56 -6.04
CA ALA A 186 7.59 21.87 -5.76
C ALA A 186 8.09 23.20 -6.38
N PRO A 187 7.82 23.53 -7.66
CA PRO A 187 8.26 24.79 -8.23
C PRO A 187 7.63 26.00 -7.52
N ALA A 188 6.32 25.95 -7.24
CA ALA A 188 5.62 27.04 -6.57
C ALA A 188 6.15 27.28 -5.13
N LEU A 189 6.41 26.20 -4.39
CA LEU A 189 7.04 26.28 -3.07
C LEU A 189 8.49 26.77 -3.14
N ALA A 190 9.25 26.33 -4.14
CA ALA A 190 10.64 26.76 -4.31
C ALA A 190 10.72 28.25 -4.68
N ASP A 191 9.85 28.74 -5.57
CA ASP A 191 9.81 30.14 -5.97
C ASP A 191 9.42 31.05 -4.81
N THR A 192 8.42 30.65 -4.01
CA THR A 192 8.03 31.40 -2.80
C THR A 192 9.15 31.46 -1.77
N TYR A 193 9.87 30.35 -1.56
CA TYR A 193 11.03 30.33 -0.68
C TYR A 193 12.20 31.17 -1.23
N ALA A 194 12.47 31.09 -2.53
CA ALA A 194 13.51 31.89 -3.18
C ALA A 194 13.22 33.40 -3.06
N LEU A 195 11.96 33.80 -3.23
CA LEU A 195 11.52 35.17 -3.06
C LEU A 195 11.69 35.66 -1.61
N ASP A 196 11.23 34.91 -0.62
CA ASP A 196 11.37 35.32 0.79
C ASP A 196 12.84 35.36 1.25
N ALA A 197 13.66 34.42 0.78
CA ALA A 197 15.11 34.44 1.01
C ALA A 197 15.78 35.65 0.35
N ALA A 198 15.37 36.02 -0.86
CA ALA A 198 15.92 37.17 -1.58
C ALA A 198 15.53 38.50 -0.90
N ILE A 199 14.26 38.65 -0.49
CA ILE A 199 13.78 39.81 0.27
C ILE A 199 14.48 39.89 1.64
N GLY A 200 14.63 38.75 2.33
CA GLY A 200 15.24 38.66 3.65
C GLY A 200 16.72 39.03 3.66
N ASN A 201 17.45 38.65 2.60
CA ASN A 201 18.88 38.95 2.45
C ASN A 201 19.14 40.23 1.65
N PHE A 202 18.11 41.03 1.34
CA PHE A 202 18.29 42.24 0.57
C PHE A 202 19.09 43.29 1.35
N PRO A 203 20.19 43.82 0.80
CA PRO A 203 21.15 44.63 1.54
C PRO A 203 20.57 45.94 2.09
N LEU A 204 19.53 46.48 1.45
CA LEU A 204 18.87 47.72 1.88
C LEU A 204 17.64 47.46 2.77
N GLY A 205 17.50 46.23 3.27
CA GLY A 205 16.40 45.81 4.13
C GLY A 205 15.17 45.28 3.37
N ARG A 206 14.30 44.58 4.12
CA ARG A 206 13.15 43.83 3.57
C ARG A 206 12.16 44.70 2.80
N GLY A 207 11.95 45.95 3.21
CA GLY A 207 11.00 46.86 2.57
C GLY A 207 11.39 47.20 1.12
N LEU A 208 12.64 47.62 0.92
CA LEU A 208 13.18 47.89 -0.43
C LEU A 208 13.36 46.60 -1.23
N GLY A 209 13.70 45.48 -0.58
CA GLY A 209 13.76 44.18 -1.22
C GLY A 209 12.41 43.74 -1.80
N GLY A 210 11.31 43.94 -1.05
CA GLY A 210 9.96 43.63 -1.53
C GLY A 210 9.55 44.46 -2.76
N LEU A 211 9.88 45.75 -2.78
CA LEU A 211 9.63 46.61 -3.96
C LEU A 211 10.48 46.16 -5.15
N TRP A 212 11.77 45.87 -4.93
CA TRP A 212 12.68 45.45 -5.97
C TRP A 212 12.25 44.13 -6.61
N TYR A 213 12.02 43.08 -5.80
CA TYR A 213 11.62 41.77 -6.31
C TYR A 213 10.16 41.71 -6.79
N GLY A 214 9.34 42.70 -6.43
CA GLY A 214 8.04 42.92 -7.07
C GLY A 214 8.16 43.41 -8.52
N ALA A 215 9.18 44.22 -8.83
CA ALA A 215 9.47 44.67 -10.20
C ALA A 215 10.35 43.69 -10.99
N PHE A 216 11.26 42.99 -10.31
CA PHE A 216 12.21 42.04 -10.88
C PHE A 216 12.05 40.67 -10.21
N PRO A 217 11.14 39.81 -10.70
CA PRO A 217 10.88 38.51 -10.08
C PRO A 217 12.13 37.64 -10.05
N VAL A 218 12.34 36.96 -8.92
CA VAL A 218 13.38 35.94 -8.76
C VAL A 218 12.75 34.55 -8.89
N GLY A 219 13.34 33.69 -9.70
CA GLY A 219 12.95 32.29 -9.82
C GLY A 219 13.86 31.40 -8.97
N ALA A 220 13.32 30.27 -8.52
CA ALA A 220 14.12 29.26 -7.85
C ALA A 220 15.14 28.62 -8.80
N ALA A 221 16.34 28.34 -8.28
CA ALA A 221 17.32 27.55 -9.01
C ALA A 221 16.78 26.12 -9.25
N PRO A 222 17.11 25.47 -10.39
CA PRO A 222 16.65 24.11 -10.68
C PRO A 222 16.96 23.11 -9.55
N LEU A 223 18.13 23.24 -8.93
CA LEU A 223 18.51 22.40 -7.79
C LEU A 223 17.58 22.59 -6.59
N ALA A 224 17.17 23.83 -6.29
CA ALA A 224 16.23 24.12 -5.20
C ALA A 224 14.86 23.49 -5.46
N ILE A 225 14.36 23.54 -6.71
CA ILE A 225 13.11 22.88 -7.11
C ILE A 225 13.21 21.36 -6.86
N VAL A 226 14.32 20.74 -7.26
CA VAL A 226 14.56 19.30 -7.03
C VAL A 226 14.62 18.98 -5.53
N THR A 227 15.30 19.80 -4.73
CA THR A 227 15.38 19.62 -3.27
C THR A 227 14.01 19.71 -2.61
N VAL A 228 13.21 20.73 -2.97
CA VAL A 228 11.84 20.88 -2.46
C VAL A 228 10.98 19.70 -2.89
N ALA A 229 11.07 19.27 -4.15
CA ALA A 229 10.34 18.09 -4.64
C ALA A 229 10.68 16.84 -3.83
N LEU A 230 11.97 16.59 -3.57
CA LEU A 230 12.41 15.44 -2.79
C LEU A 230 11.89 15.50 -1.35
N MET A 231 11.95 16.68 -0.70
CA MET A 231 11.42 16.87 0.66
C MET A 231 9.91 16.63 0.72
N LEU A 232 9.16 17.10 -0.30
CA LEU A 232 7.73 16.86 -0.41
C LEU A 232 7.41 15.38 -0.61
N ILE A 233 8.14 14.68 -1.47
CA ILE A 233 7.99 13.24 -1.71
C ILE A 233 8.26 12.45 -0.43
N VAL A 234 9.34 12.76 0.30
CA VAL A 234 9.66 12.11 1.58
C VAL A 234 8.57 12.37 2.61
N THR A 235 8.11 13.62 2.71
CA THR A 235 7.02 14.00 3.61
C THR A 235 5.72 13.26 3.24
N ALA A 236 5.40 13.19 1.95
CA ALA A 236 4.25 12.44 1.43
C ALA A 236 4.36 10.97 1.80
N ALA A 237 5.54 10.35 1.65
CA ALA A 237 5.76 8.95 2.00
C ALA A 237 5.48 8.68 3.48
N ILE A 238 5.91 9.58 4.36
CA ILE A 238 5.60 9.52 5.79
C ILE A 238 4.09 9.65 6.01
N VAL A 239 3.44 10.63 5.38
CA VAL A 239 1.97 10.79 5.47
C VAL A 239 1.25 9.53 4.98
N THR A 240 1.66 8.95 3.85
CA THR A 240 1.11 7.69 3.31
C THR A 240 1.22 6.55 4.29
N ALA A 241 2.35 6.41 5.00
CA ALA A 241 2.53 5.35 6.00
C ALA A 241 1.49 5.43 7.13
N PHE A 242 0.98 6.62 7.42
CA PHE A 242 -0.02 6.87 8.47
C PHE A 242 -1.42 7.17 7.93
N ALA A 243 -1.60 7.31 6.61
CA ALA A 243 -2.88 7.65 6.01
C ALA A 243 -3.98 6.61 6.34
N GLY A 244 -3.59 5.35 6.57
CA GLY A 244 -4.46 4.28 7.07
C GLY A 244 -5.17 4.61 8.40
N ILE A 245 -4.56 5.41 9.29
CA ILE A 245 -5.19 5.84 10.56
C ILE A 245 -6.48 6.62 10.30
N LEU A 246 -6.52 7.42 9.22
CA LEU A 246 -7.67 8.21 8.83
C LEU A 246 -8.59 7.44 7.87
N ALA A 247 -8.00 6.73 6.92
CA ALA A 247 -8.74 6.02 5.87
C ALA A 247 -9.49 4.80 6.41
N ASP A 248 -8.88 4.00 7.29
CA ASP A 248 -9.46 2.74 7.76
C ASP A 248 -10.79 2.94 8.52
N PRO A 249 -10.92 3.91 9.45
CA PRO A 249 -12.18 4.13 10.16
C PRO A 249 -13.28 4.66 9.23
N VAL A 250 -12.93 5.46 8.23
CA VAL A 250 -13.88 5.95 7.22
C VAL A 250 -14.38 4.78 6.37
N GLN A 251 -13.48 3.93 5.87
CA GLN A 251 -13.84 2.76 5.07
C GLN A 251 -14.63 1.71 5.86
N THR A 252 -14.35 1.59 7.15
CA THR A 252 -15.09 0.71 8.07
C THR A 252 -16.52 1.22 8.26
N ARG A 253 -16.72 2.53 8.43
CA ARG A 253 -18.07 3.13 8.53
C ARG A 253 -18.87 3.01 7.23
N LEU A 254 -18.19 3.10 6.09
CA LEU A 254 -18.81 2.97 4.77
C LEU A 254 -19.06 1.50 4.34
N GLY A 255 -18.64 0.51 5.13
CA GLY A 255 -18.82 -0.91 4.79
C GLY A 255 -17.85 -1.45 3.72
N VAL A 256 -17.01 -0.59 3.14
CA VAL A 256 -16.10 -0.93 2.03
C VAL A 256 -15.06 -1.95 2.48
N HIS A 257 -14.55 -1.78 3.70
CA HIS A 257 -13.51 -2.65 4.23
C HIS A 257 -14.02 -4.08 4.48
N GLN A 258 -15.23 -4.20 5.04
CA GLN A 258 -15.93 -5.46 5.27
C GLN A 258 -16.24 -6.17 3.94
N ALA A 259 -16.75 -5.43 2.95
CA ALA A 259 -17.02 -5.98 1.62
C ALA A 259 -15.76 -6.53 0.97
N ARG A 260 -14.64 -5.79 1.07
CA ARG A 260 -13.34 -6.21 0.55
C ARG A 260 -12.81 -7.46 1.26
N LEU A 261 -12.97 -7.55 2.58
CA LEU A 261 -12.49 -8.70 3.35
C LEU A 261 -13.32 -9.96 3.11
N ARG A 262 -14.64 -9.84 2.93
CA ARG A 262 -15.48 -10.98 2.50
C ARG A 262 -15.10 -11.47 1.10
N ARG A 263 -14.75 -10.55 0.19
CA ARG A 263 -14.21 -10.89 -1.14
C ARG A 263 -12.86 -11.61 -1.03
N LEU A 264 -11.99 -11.19 -0.11
CA LEU A 264 -10.72 -11.87 0.18
C LEU A 264 -10.95 -13.30 0.66
N VAL A 265 -11.82 -13.50 1.65
CA VAL A 265 -12.15 -14.85 2.15
C VAL A 265 -12.68 -15.73 1.01
N THR A 266 -13.54 -15.19 0.17
CA THR A 266 -14.07 -15.92 -1.00
C THR A 266 -12.98 -16.22 -2.04
N ALA A 267 -11.99 -15.35 -2.23
CA ALA A 267 -10.86 -15.64 -3.12
C ALA A 267 -9.97 -16.76 -2.55
N VAL A 268 -9.68 -16.73 -1.25
CA VAL A 268 -8.91 -17.77 -0.56
C VAL A 268 -9.65 -19.12 -0.60
N GLU A 269 -10.97 -19.13 -0.40
CA GLU A 269 -11.80 -20.32 -0.57
C GLU A 269 -11.65 -20.93 -1.98
N ARG A 270 -11.71 -20.10 -3.03
CA ARG A 270 -11.51 -20.57 -4.40
C ARG A 270 -10.12 -21.14 -4.63
N ASP A 271 -9.09 -20.48 -4.11
CA ASP A 271 -7.70 -20.93 -4.23
C ASP A 271 -7.47 -22.28 -3.52
N MET A 272 -8.14 -22.52 -2.39
CA MET A 272 -8.03 -23.75 -1.60
C MET A 272 -8.93 -24.89 -2.10
N THR A 273 -10.06 -24.57 -2.73
CA THR A 273 -10.99 -25.57 -3.30
C THR A 273 -10.67 -25.93 -4.75
N GLY A 274 -9.81 -25.16 -5.43
CA GLY A 274 -9.37 -25.44 -6.79
C GLY A 274 -10.37 -25.02 -7.87
N SER A 275 -11.31 -24.11 -7.58
CA SER A 275 -12.24 -23.57 -8.57
C SER A 275 -11.51 -22.61 -9.51
N ASP A 276 -11.31 -23.03 -10.76
CA ASP A 276 -10.40 -22.44 -11.75
C ASP A 276 -10.97 -21.15 -12.39
N THR A 277 -11.00 -20.05 -11.64
CA THR A 277 -11.38 -18.73 -12.16
C THR A 277 -10.41 -17.63 -11.74
N ALA A 278 -10.34 -16.58 -12.57
CA ALA A 278 -9.30 -15.56 -12.60
C ALA A 278 -8.83 -15.04 -11.21
N PRO A 279 -7.51 -14.83 -11.03
CA PRO A 279 -6.94 -14.44 -9.74
C PRO A 279 -7.47 -13.10 -9.24
N PHE A 280 -7.63 -12.98 -7.93
CA PHE A 280 -8.06 -11.78 -7.19
C PHE A 280 -7.34 -10.50 -7.65
N ALA A 281 -6.06 -10.62 -8.01
CA ALA A 281 -5.17 -9.54 -8.47
C ALA A 281 -5.66 -8.76 -9.70
N ALA A 282 -6.34 -9.40 -10.66
CA ALA A 282 -6.61 -8.77 -11.96
C ALA A 282 -7.54 -7.55 -11.87
N ARG A 283 -8.40 -7.49 -10.85
CA ARG A 283 -9.43 -6.43 -10.73
C ARG A 283 -9.02 -5.26 -9.85
N GLU A 284 -8.03 -5.43 -8.96
CA GLU A 284 -7.66 -4.39 -7.99
C GLU A 284 -6.43 -3.58 -8.41
N HIS A 285 -5.50 -4.13 -9.20
CA HIS A 285 -4.32 -3.40 -9.71
C HIS A 285 -4.64 -2.30 -10.73
N LEU A 286 -5.84 -2.30 -11.30
CA LEU A 286 -6.26 -1.30 -12.29
C LEU A 286 -6.47 0.09 -11.67
N TYR A 287 -6.88 0.16 -10.40
CA TYR A 287 -7.26 1.42 -9.74
C TYR A 287 -6.05 2.26 -9.28
N ALA A 288 -4.93 1.62 -8.93
CA ALA A 288 -3.73 2.31 -8.43
C ALA A 288 -2.99 3.08 -9.54
N ARG A 289 -2.91 2.52 -10.75
CA ARG A 289 -2.13 3.10 -11.86
C ARG A 289 -2.76 4.34 -12.49
N VAL A 290 -4.04 4.60 -12.26
CA VAL A 290 -4.74 5.74 -12.87
C VAL A 290 -4.17 7.08 -12.37
N PHE A 291 -3.76 7.17 -11.11
CA PHE A 291 -3.21 8.39 -10.53
C PHE A 291 -1.75 8.64 -10.92
N ASP A 292 -0.89 7.60 -10.89
CA ASP A 292 0.49 7.72 -11.35
C ASP A 292 0.56 8.15 -12.83
N ILE A 293 -0.34 7.61 -13.66
CA ILE A 293 -0.44 7.97 -15.07
C ILE A 293 -0.97 9.40 -15.23
N ALA A 294 -1.93 9.84 -14.40
CA ALA A 294 -2.44 11.21 -14.45
C ALA A 294 -1.39 12.24 -14.03
N ASP A 295 -0.54 11.93 -13.03
CA ASP A 295 0.54 12.80 -12.58
C ASP A 295 1.68 12.88 -13.60
N ILE A 296 2.07 11.76 -14.21
CA ILE A 296 3.07 11.72 -15.29
C ILE A 296 2.55 12.46 -16.54
N ALA A 297 1.28 12.25 -16.91
CA ALA A 297 0.65 12.94 -18.03
C ALA A 297 0.54 14.44 -17.78
N GLY A 298 0.16 14.86 -16.57
CA GLY A 298 0.08 16.26 -16.17
C GLY A 298 1.44 16.96 -16.09
N GLY A 299 2.52 16.21 -15.82
CA GLY A 299 3.90 16.70 -15.87
C GLY A 299 4.41 16.90 -17.29
N LEU A 300 4.18 15.93 -18.19
CA LEU A 300 4.57 16.04 -19.60
C LEU A 300 3.79 17.14 -20.34
N PHE A 301 2.49 17.30 -20.07
CA PHE A 301 1.65 18.27 -20.76
C PHE A 301 2.06 19.74 -20.50
N ARG A 302 2.76 20.00 -19.40
CA ARG A 302 3.28 21.34 -19.05
C ARG A 302 4.68 21.62 -19.59
N HIS A 303 5.44 20.60 -19.99
CA HIS A 303 6.77 20.80 -20.58
C HIS A 303 6.72 21.13 -22.08
N PHE A 304 5.54 20.94 -22.71
CA PHE A 304 5.28 21.24 -24.12
C PHE A 304 4.47 22.52 -24.34
N ARG A 305 4.39 23.42 -23.35
CA ARG A 305 3.76 24.73 -23.46
C ARG A 305 4.55 25.77 -22.69
#